data_AF-A0A1X7H7Y9-F1
#
_entry.id   AF-A0A1X7H7Y9-F1
#
_cell.length_a   1.000
_cell.length_b   1.000
_cell.length_c   1.000
_cell.angle_alpha   90.00
_cell.angle_beta   90.00
_cell.angle_gamma   90.00
#
_symmetry.space_group_name_H-M   'P 1'
#
loop_
_entity.id
_entity.type
_entity.pdbx_description
1 polymer ?
#
loop_
_entity_poly.entity_id
_entity_poly.type
_entity_poly.pdbx_seq_one_letter_code
_entity_poly.pdbx_strand_id
1 'polypeptide(L)'
;MKNNISDKDKKDWEEFLSSDEKLPNKDFKFSKKKTLKTKHIDLHGFTLEQANITIRNFIEDCHQNNVSKIIVVTGKGLHSNVEKDPYVSKDLSILKYSVPEYIENNEELMKKIIEIKDAKIEDGGAGAFYIFLRKKL
;
A
#
# COMPACT_ATOMS: atom_id res chain seq x y z
N MET A 1 -46.68 -21.16 -25.34
CA MET A 1 -45.30 -21.16 -24.80
C MET A 1 -44.91 -22.62 -24.55
N LYS A 2 -43.83 -23.12 -25.17
CA LYS A 2 -43.38 -24.51 -24.93
C LYS A 2 -42.51 -24.55 -23.68
N ASN A 3 -43.04 -25.11 -22.60
CA ASN A 3 -42.26 -25.46 -21.41
C ASN A 3 -41.51 -26.76 -21.67
N ASN A 4 -40.34 -26.69 -22.30
CA ASN A 4 -39.45 -27.83 -22.42
C ASN A 4 -38.45 -27.80 -21.26
N ILE A 5 -38.93 -28.08 -20.05
CA ILE A 5 -38.07 -28.43 -18.92
C ILE A 5 -37.55 -29.85 -19.17
N SER A 6 -36.23 -30.04 -19.10
CA SER A 6 -35.59 -31.35 -19.27
C SER A 6 -36.07 -32.31 -18.18
N ASP A 7 -36.13 -33.62 -18.47
CA ASP A 7 -36.40 -34.61 -17.43
C ASP A 7 -35.34 -34.59 -16.33
N LYS A 8 -34.11 -34.14 -16.66
CA LYS A 8 -33.08 -33.89 -15.66
C LYS A 8 -33.42 -32.72 -14.76
N ASP A 9 -33.90 -31.61 -15.32
CA ASP A 9 -34.33 -30.46 -14.53
C ASP A 9 -35.46 -30.87 -13.58
N LYS A 10 -36.48 -31.60 -14.06
CA LYS A 10 -37.58 -32.09 -13.21
C LYS A 10 -37.06 -32.91 -12.02
N LYS A 11 -36.12 -33.82 -12.27
CA LYS A 11 -35.52 -34.63 -11.22
C LYS A 11 -34.72 -33.79 -10.22
N ASP A 12 -33.92 -32.85 -10.71
CA ASP A 12 -33.13 -31.95 -9.86
C ASP A 12 -34.08 -31.05 -9.01
N TRP A 13 -35.24 -30.64 -9.55
CA TRP A 13 -36.30 -29.92 -8.82
C TRP A 13 -36.99 -30.79 -7.75
N GLU A 14 -37.34 -32.03 -8.08
CA GLU A 14 -37.93 -32.98 -7.12
C GLU A 14 -36.96 -33.29 -5.98
N GLU A 15 -35.67 -33.52 -6.30
CA GLU A 15 -34.62 -33.79 -5.32
C GLU A 15 -34.40 -32.59 -4.39
N PHE A 16 -34.40 -31.37 -4.94
CA PHE A 16 -34.31 -30.15 -4.16
C PHE A 16 -35.49 -29.96 -3.19
N LEU A 17 -36.73 -30.15 -3.66
CA LEU A 17 -37.94 -30.01 -2.84
C LEU A 17 -38.09 -31.10 -1.77
N SER A 18 -37.53 -32.29 -2.03
CA SER A 18 -37.58 -33.44 -1.12
C SER A 18 -36.45 -33.45 -0.10
N SER A 19 -35.39 -32.67 -0.33
CA SER A 19 -34.23 -32.61 0.55
C SER A 19 -34.51 -31.76 1.80
N ASP A 20 -34.05 -32.23 2.95
CA ASP A 20 -33.94 -31.42 4.18
C ASP A 20 -32.62 -30.61 4.23
N GLU A 21 -31.89 -30.55 3.10
CA GLU A 21 -30.63 -29.82 3.02
C GLU A 21 -30.86 -28.32 3.14
N LYS A 22 -30.20 -27.69 4.12
CA LYS A 22 -30.26 -26.25 4.28
C LYS A 22 -29.48 -25.60 3.14
N LEU A 23 -30.09 -24.59 2.52
CA LEU A 23 -29.43 -23.76 1.53
C LEU A 23 -28.09 -23.24 2.08
N PRO A 24 -26.99 -23.39 1.34
CA PRO A 24 -25.71 -22.86 1.76
C PRO A 24 -25.84 -21.34 1.90
N ASN A 25 -25.44 -20.83 3.06
CA ASN A 25 -25.50 -19.40 3.32
C ASN A 25 -24.46 -18.68 2.42
N LYS A 26 -24.97 -18.00 1.38
CA LYS A 26 -24.20 -17.30 0.36
C LYS A 26 -23.53 -16.02 0.88
N ASP A 27 -23.89 -15.57 2.08
CA ASP A 27 -23.25 -14.45 2.79
C ASP A 27 -21.96 -14.86 3.51
N PHE A 28 -21.72 -16.16 3.71
CA PHE A 28 -20.37 -16.69 3.99
C PHE A 28 -19.52 -16.64 2.72
N LYS A 29 -19.33 -15.45 2.18
CA LYS A 29 -18.16 -15.17 1.36
C LYS A 29 -16.98 -15.50 2.26
N PHE A 30 -16.18 -16.51 1.89
CA PHE A 30 -14.80 -16.64 2.33
C PHE A 30 -14.07 -15.35 1.92
N SER A 31 -14.28 -14.27 2.67
CA SER A 31 -13.33 -13.20 2.75
C SER A 31 -12.15 -13.84 3.47
N LYS A 32 -11.25 -14.48 2.70
CA LYS A 32 -9.86 -14.49 3.12
C LYS A 32 -9.56 -13.03 3.41
N LYS A 33 -9.60 -12.63 4.70
CA LYS A 33 -9.20 -11.31 5.15
C LYS A 33 -7.83 -11.11 4.52
N LYS A 34 -7.78 -10.34 3.42
CA LYS A 34 -6.52 -10.03 2.76
C LYS A 34 -5.77 -9.17 3.76
N THR A 35 -4.87 -9.79 4.50
CA THR A 35 -4.02 -9.10 5.47
C THR A 35 -3.10 -8.21 4.66
N LEU A 36 -3.44 -6.93 4.57
CA LEU A 36 -2.58 -5.92 3.95
C LEU A 36 -1.37 -5.74 4.86
N LYS A 37 -0.19 -6.08 4.35
CA LYS A 37 1.07 -5.92 5.08
C LYS A 37 1.50 -4.46 4.96
N THR A 38 1.79 -3.84 6.11
CA THR A 38 2.36 -2.49 6.18
C THR A 38 3.77 -2.56 6.76
N LYS A 39 4.69 -1.77 6.23
CA LYS A 39 6.07 -1.65 6.72
C LYS A 39 6.43 -0.18 6.95
N HIS A 40 7.39 0.05 7.85
CA HIS A 40 7.86 1.38 8.21
C HIS A 40 9.36 1.48 7.96
N ILE A 41 9.82 2.64 7.53
CA ILE A 41 11.23 2.98 7.39
C ILE A 41 11.46 4.41 7.85
N ASP A 42 12.51 4.61 8.63
CA ASP A 42 12.96 5.93 9.07
C ASP A 42 14.25 6.30 8.33
N LEU A 43 14.21 7.44 7.64
CA LEU A 43 15.29 8.05 6.89
C LEU A 43 15.74 9.36 7.54
N HIS A 44 15.21 9.70 8.73
CA HIS A 44 15.63 10.88 9.45
C HIS A 44 17.13 10.84 9.75
N GLY A 45 17.84 11.93 9.43
CA GLY A 45 19.27 12.06 9.63
C GLY A 45 20.14 11.41 8.56
N PHE A 46 19.54 10.80 7.52
CA PHE A 46 20.30 10.25 6.41
C PHE A 46 20.78 11.37 5.49
N THR A 47 21.91 11.18 4.82
CA THR A 47 22.23 11.99 3.65
C THR A 47 21.29 11.65 2.50
N LEU A 48 21.16 12.54 1.50
CA LEU A 48 20.32 12.29 0.32
C LEU A 48 20.71 10.99 -0.39
N GLU A 49 22.00 10.74 -0.56
CA GLU A 49 22.51 9.53 -1.20
C GLU A 49 22.15 8.27 -0.40
N GLN A 50 22.37 8.30 0.93
CA GLN A 50 22.00 7.20 1.82
C GLN A 50 20.50 6.92 1.78
N ALA A 51 19.67 7.97 1.79
CA ALA A 51 18.22 7.84 1.71
C ALA A 51 17.80 7.19 0.39
N ASN A 52 18.35 7.64 -0.75
CA ASN A 52 18.02 7.11 -2.08
C ASN A 52 18.44 5.65 -2.27
N ILE A 53 19.59 5.24 -1.73
CA ILE A 53 20.02 3.83 -1.77
C ILE A 53 19.10 2.98 -0.89
N THR A 54 18.84 3.45 0.34
CA THR A 54 18.08 2.70 1.33
C THR A 54 16.62 2.51 0.90
N ILE A 55 15.95 3.58 0.44
CA ILE A 55 14.54 3.52 0.04
C ILE A 55 14.34 2.62 -1.18
N ARG A 56 15.25 2.63 -2.14
CA ARG A 56 15.22 1.77 -3.33
C ARG A 56 15.26 0.30 -2.93
N ASN A 57 16.23 -0.07 -2.11
CA ASN A 57 16.40 -1.44 -1.62
C ASN A 57 15.17 -1.87 -0.79
N PHE A 58 14.63 -0.96 0.01
CA PHE A 58 13.47 -1.22 0.85
C PHE A 58 12.18 -1.44 0.04
N ILE A 59 11.96 -0.65 -1.01
CA ILE A 59 10.82 -0.82 -1.92
C ILE A 59 10.91 -2.18 -2.63
N GLU A 60 12.09 -2.56 -3.10
CA GLU A 60 12.29 -3.86 -3.76
C GLU A 60 11.98 -5.03 -2.83
N ASP A 61 12.55 -5.01 -1.61
CA ASP A 61 12.26 -6.04 -0.59
C ASP A 61 10.77 -6.09 -0.24
N CYS A 62 10.15 -4.93 -0.02
CA CYS A 62 8.73 -4.84 0.29
C CYS A 62 7.85 -5.39 -0.84
N HIS A 63 8.18 -5.08 -2.09
CA HIS A 63 7.47 -5.59 -3.26
C HIS A 63 7.61 -7.12 -3.38
N GLN A 64 8.81 -7.68 -3.16
CA GLN A 64 9.04 -9.13 -3.15
C GLN A 64 8.26 -9.83 -2.02
N ASN A 65 8.11 -9.18 -0.87
CA ASN A 65 7.39 -9.72 0.29
C ASN A 65 5.86 -9.49 0.27
N ASN A 66 5.31 -8.98 -0.84
CA ASN A 66 3.90 -8.62 -1.01
C ASN A 66 3.40 -7.63 0.06
N VAL A 67 4.24 -6.64 0.41
CA VAL A 67 3.84 -5.49 1.23
C VAL A 67 2.94 -4.58 0.40
N SER A 68 1.87 -4.05 1.02
CA SER A 68 0.89 -3.20 0.34
C SER A 68 1.11 -1.71 0.60
N LYS A 69 1.66 -1.36 1.76
CA LYS A 69 1.90 0.02 2.18
C LYS A 69 3.25 0.14 2.87
N ILE A 70 4.03 1.15 2.50
CA ILE A 70 5.23 1.59 3.22
C ILE A 70 4.94 2.96 3.83
N ILE A 71 5.33 3.14 5.09
CA ILE A 71 5.37 4.44 5.77
C ILE A 71 6.82 4.88 5.84
N VAL A 72 7.15 5.97 5.16
CA VAL A 72 8.50 6.54 5.10
C VAL A 72 8.52 7.79 5.96
N VAL A 73 9.39 7.81 6.97
CA VAL A 73 9.62 8.98 7.83
C VAL A 73 10.92 9.63 7.38
N THR A 74 10.89 10.90 7.00
CA THR A 74 12.07 11.67 6.57
C THR A 74 12.48 12.73 7.60
N GLY A 75 11.70 12.87 8.66
CA GLY A 75 11.81 13.95 9.63
C GLY A 75 10.94 15.15 9.27
N LYS A 76 10.44 15.83 10.31
CA LYS A 76 9.77 17.12 10.19
C LYS A 76 10.87 18.15 10.10
N GLY A 77 11.27 18.53 8.89
CA GLY A 77 12.35 19.51 8.73
C GLY A 77 12.07 20.78 9.54
N LEU A 78 13.13 21.49 9.90
CA LEU A 78 13.10 22.65 10.81
C LEU A 78 12.45 23.87 10.13
N HIS A 79 11.16 23.81 9.81
CA HIS A 79 10.45 24.98 9.31
C HIS A 79 10.11 25.99 10.43
N SER A 80 10.29 25.62 11.70
CA SER A 80 9.88 26.46 12.83
C SER A 80 10.96 27.38 13.40
N ASN A 81 12.24 27.29 12.98
CA ASN A 81 13.30 28.10 13.62
C ASN A 81 14.47 28.54 12.72
N VAL A 82 14.42 28.33 11.40
CA VAL A 82 15.52 28.69 10.47
C VAL A 82 15.72 30.21 10.36
N GLU A 83 14.74 31.04 10.71
CA GLU A 83 14.94 32.50 10.76
C GLU A 83 15.88 32.98 11.87
N LYS A 84 16.26 32.12 12.84
CA LYS A 84 17.03 32.56 14.03
C LYS A 84 18.48 32.10 14.10
N ASP A 85 18.94 31.25 13.18
CA ASP A 85 20.31 30.72 13.21
C ASP A 85 20.98 30.76 11.83
N PRO A 86 21.92 31.69 11.60
CA PRO A 86 22.68 31.80 10.34
C PRO A 86 23.53 30.57 9.98
N TYR A 87 23.74 29.64 10.92
CA TYR A 87 24.57 28.45 10.74
C TYR A 87 23.77 27.18 10.42
N VAL A 88 22.44 27.27 10.38
CA VAL A 88 21.55 26.14 10.09
C VAL A 88 21.19 26.14 8.60
N SER A 89 21.77 25.21 7.83
CA SER A 89 21.53 25.10 6.38
C SER A 89 20.04 24.97 6.04
N LYS A 90 19.56 25.71 5.04
CA LYS A 90 18.17 25.73 4.53
C LYS A 90 17.62 24.36 4.03
N ASP A 91 18.44 23.33 4.08
CA ASP A 91 18.31 22.03 3.42
C ASP A 91 17.53 20.99 4.24
N LEU A 92 16.89 21.39 5.34
CA LEU A 92 16.44 20.48 6.41
C LEU A 92 15.12 19.73 6.15
N SER A 93 14.45 20.01 5.03
CA SER A 93 13.33 19.21 4.52
C SER A 93 13.62 18.54 3.19
N ILE A 94 14.88 18.51 2.72
CA ILE A 94 15.22 18.00 1.38
C ILE A 94 14.67 16.59 1.20
N LEU A 95 14.90 15.69 2.16
CA LEU A 95 14.49 14.28 2.04
C LEU A 95 12.98 14.10 1.81
N LYS A 96 12.14 14.96 2.40
CA LYS A 96 10.68 14.87 2.26
C LYS A 96 10.23 15.06 0.80
N TYR A 97 10.96 15.85 0.02
CA TYR A 97 10.64 16.14 -1.38
C TYR A 97 11.54 15.38 -2.35
N SER A 98 12.84 15.31 -2.06
CA SER A 98 13.83 14.70 -2.92
C SER A 98 13.71 13.17 -2.99
N VAL A 99 13.26 12.51 -1.92
CA VAL A 99 13.08 11.06 -1.93
C VAL A 99 11.89 10.65 -2.81
N PRO A 100 10.69 11.24 -2.68
CA PRO A 100 9.61 11.04 -3.64
C PRO A 100 10.02 11.35 -5.08
N GLU A 101 10.67 12.49 -5.32
CA GLU A 101 11.14 12.88 -6.66
C GLU A 101 12.12 11.85 -7.25
N TYR A 102 13.07 11.37 -6.43
CA TYR A 102 13.99 10.31 -6.81
C TYR A 102 13.26 9.01 -7.21
N ILE A 103 12.20 8.65 -6.49
CA ILE A 103 11.38 7.47 -6.79
C ILE A 103 10.59 7.67 -8.10
N GLU A 104 9.95 8.83 -8.26
CA GLU A 104 9.14 9.18 -9.44
C GLU A 104 9.98 9.20 -10.72
N ASN A 105 11.23 9.67 -10.63
CA ASN A 105 12.19 9.66 -11.74
C ASN A 105 12.79 8.26 -12.04
N ASN A 106 12.43 7.23 -11.27
CA ASN A 106 12.90 5.86 -11.48
C ASN A 106 11.79 4.96 -12.01
N GLU A 107 11.77 4.73 -13.33
CA GLU A 107 10.75 3.91 -14.00
C GLU A 107 10.62 2.50 -13.43
N GLU A 108 11.73 1.87 -13.03
CA GLU A 108 11.74 0.51 -12.47
C GLU A 108 11.06 0.43 -11.10
N LEU A 109 11.19 1.49 -10.28
CA LEU A 109 10.47 1.61 -9.01
C LEU A 109 9.00 1.94 -9.25
N MET A 110 8.70 2.86 -10.16
CA MET A 110 7.32 3.28 -10.45
C MET A 110 6.45 2.14 -11.01
N LYS A 111 7.03 1.19 -11.75
CA LYS A 111 6.34 -0.06 -12.14
C LYS A 111 5.81 -0.88 -10.96
N LYS A 112 6.36 -0.70 -9.75
CA LYS A 112 5.98 -1.42 -8.53
C LYS A 112 5.07 -0.58 -7.62
N ILE A 113 4.87 0.69 -7.93
CA ILE A 113 4.14 1.66 -7.08
C ILE A 113 2.79 1.99 -7.71
N ILE A 114 1.77 2.09 -6.87
CA ILE A 114 0.42 2.56 -7.22
C ILE A 114 0.37 4.08 -7.08
N GLU A 115 0.72 4.58 -5.90
CA GLU A 115 0.72 6.00 -5.58
C GLU A 115 1.68 6.31 -4.42
N ILE A 116 2.11 7.57 -4.36
CA ILE A 116 2.86 8.17 -3.25
C ILE A 116 1.99 9.29 -2.68
N LYS A 117 1.85 9.38 -1.36
CA LYS A 117 0.96 10.36 -0.71
C LYS A 117 1.50 10.83 0.62
N ASP A 118 1.19 12.06 1.03
CA ASP A 118 1.50 12.53 2.38
C ASP A 118 0.91 11.65 3.48
N ALA A 119 1.69 11.46 4.55
CA ALA A 119 1.27 10.69 5.70
C ALA A 119 0.29 11.49 6.58
N LYS A 120 -0.59 10.77 7.27
CA LYS A 120 -1.43 11.36 8.32
C LYS A 120 -0.59 11.77 9.52
N ILE A 121 -1.14 12.63 10.37
CA ILE A 121 -0.49 13.13 11.60
C ILE A 121 -0.06 11.96 12.52
N GLU A 122 -0.88 10.92 12.63
CA GLU A 122 -0.61 9.70 13.41
C GLU A 122 0.66 8.95 12.95
N ASP A 123 1.02 9.05 11.66
CA ASP A 123 2.14 8.33 11.04
C ASP A 123 3.33 9.26 10.71
N GLY A 124 3.41 10.45 11.33
CA GLY A 124 4.51 11.40 11.17
C GLY A 124 4.15 12.71 10.46
N GLY A 125 2.94 12.82 9.90
CA GLY A 125 2.39 14.03 9.30
C GLY A 125 3.30 14.60 8.21
N ALA A 126 3.61 15.90 8.32
CA ALA A 126 4.41 16.63 7.32
C ALA A 126 5.82 16.06 7.09
N GLY A 127 6.37 15.30 8.05
CA GLY A 127 7.69 14.69 7.96
C GLY A 127 7.68 13.25 7.44
N ALA A 128 6.56 12.78 6.91
CA ALA A 128 6.40 11.41 6.44
C ALA A 128 5.52 11.32 5.18
N PHE A 129 5.63 10.22 4.46
CA PHE A 129 4.75 9.89 3.34
C PHE A 129 4.52 8.38 3.25
N TYR A 130 3.48 8.02 2.52
CA TYR A 130 3.12 6.67 2.19
C TYR A 130 3.55 6.33 0.76
N ILE A 131 3.98 5.09 0.57
CA ILE A 131 4.12 4.47 -0.73
C ILE A 131 3.18 3.27 -0.77
N PHE A 132 2.26 3.25 -1.72
CA PHE A 132 1.37 2.11 -1.94
C PHE A 132 1.94 1.26 -3.06
N LEU A 133 2.14 -0.03 -2.78
CA LEU A 133 2.78 -0.95 -3.71
C LEU A 133 1.77 -1.78 -4.48
N ARG A 134 2.09 -2.05 -5.74
CA ARG A 134 1.40 -3.03 -6.57
C ARG A 134 1.69 -4.42 -6.02
N LYS A 135 0.72 -5.31 -6.17
CA LYS A 135 0.93 -6.71 -5.84
C LYS A 135 1.81 -7.35 -6.91
N LYS A 136 2.81 -8.12 -6.50
CA LYS A 136 3.54 -9.01 -7.40
C LYS A 136 2.55 -10.05 -7.93
N LEU A 137 2.36 -10.07 -9.26
CA LEU A 137 1.52 -11.05 -9.95
C LEU A 137 2.15 -12.44 -9.89
#